data_AF-A0A4C1VRG4-F1
#
_entry.id   AF-A0A4C1VRG4-F1
#
_cell.length_a   1.000
_cell.length_b   1.000
_cell.length_c   1.000
_cell.angle_alpha   90.00
_cell.angle_beta   90.00
_cell.angle_gamma   90.00
#
_symmetry.space_group_name_H-M   'P 1'
#
loop_
_entity.id
_entity.type
_entity.pdbx_description
1 polymer ?
#
loop_
_entity_poly.entity_id
_entity_poly.type
_entity_poly.pdbx_seq_one_letter_code
_entity_poly.pdbx_strand_id
1 'polypeptide(L)'
;MIPARPPTNRTDWSACKRVLEKLHISKSFSCPEDVDLAAQHLTDKVQTAYSAATTSFPALTGRRWDLPPHLQLVFQKKSNLQKLWARTRCPRIKRDLNRTAQELRQAVWTFRGATWEETIEEAAADWKSLHLLCRRLTRAPAPVRPLFGRTGTRRYAGKNRAETLE
;
A
#
# COMPACT_ATOMS: atom_id res chain seq x y z
N MET A 1 -4.26 12.51 17.11
CA MET A 1 -4.79 11.92 15.86
C MET A 1 -3.66 11.99 14.85
N ILE A 2 -3.29 10.89 14.20
CA ILE A 2 -2.25 10.92 13.15
C ILE A 2 -2.98 11.29 11.85
N PRO A 3 -2.55 12.33 11.10
CA PRO A 3 -3.21 12.68 9.85
C PRO A 3 -3.08 11.52 8.86
N ALA A 4 -4.19 11.20 8.20
CA ALA A 4 -4.21 10.20 7.14
C ALA A 4 -3.21 10.62 6.05
N ARG A 5 -2.44 9.66 5.54
CA ARG A 5 -1.51 9.91 4.44
C ARG A 5 -2.32 10.39 3.23
N PRO A 6 -1.90 11.43 2.50
CA PRO A 6 -2.66 11.90 1.35
C PRO A 6 -2.77 10.79 0.28
N PRO A 7 -3.88 10.75 -0.49
CA PRO A 7 -4.03 9.82 -1.59
C PRO A 7 -2.90 10.00 -2.59
N THR A 8 -2.38 8.90 -3.11
CA THR A 8 -1.34 8.93 -4.14
C THR A 8 -2.02 8.88 -5.49
N ASN A 9 -1.79 9.89 -6.32
CA ASN A 9 -2.28 9.90 -7.70
C ASN A 9 -1.21 9.36 -8.63
N ARG A 10 -1.60 8.52 -9.60
CA ARG A 10 -0.73 8.11 -10.70
C ARG A 10 -1.34 8.59 -12.00
N THR A 11 -0.57 9.38 -12.73
CA THR A 11 -0.91 9.90 -14.06
C THR A 11 -0.29 9.03 -15.14
N ASP A 12 -1.09 8.54 -16.08
CA ASP A 12 -0.58 8.01 -17.34
C ASP A 12 -0.33 9.15 -18.33
N TRP A 13 0.89 9.67 -18.32
CA TRP A 13 1.31 10.75 -19.21
C TRP A 13 1.19 10.39 -20.69
N SER A 14 1.29 9.10 -21.06
CA SER A 14 1.17 8.66 -22.45
C SER A 14 -0.26 8.71 -22.96
N ALA A 15 -1.24 8.45 -22.08
CA ALA A 15 -2.66 8.56 -22.40
C ALA A 15 -3.06 10.04 -22.51
N CYS A 16 -2.61 10.88 -21.55
CA CYS A 16 -2.86 12.31 -21.59
C CYS A 16 -2.29 12.95 -22.87
N LYS A 17 -1.04 12.63 -23.22
CA LYS A 17 -0.39 13.13 -24.44
C LYS A 17 -1.16 12.77 -25.71
N ARG A 18 -1.63 11.52 -25.84
CA ARG A 18 -2.42 11.06 -27.00
C ARG A 18 -3.75 11.79 -27.17
N VAL A 19 -4.37 12.22 -26.07
CA VAL A 19 -5.60 13.03 -26.11
C VAL A 19 -5.29 14.46 -26.56
N LEU A 20 -4.19 15.03 -26.06
CA LEU A 20 -3.76 16.38 -26.44
C LEU A 20 -3.29 16.48 -27.88
N GLU A 21 -2.61 15.46 -28.43
CA GLU A 21 -2.17 15.42 -29.83
C GLU A 21 -3.34 15.43 -30.82
N LYS A 22 -4.54 15.02 -30.40
CA LYS A 22 -5.75 15.04 -31.22
C LYS A 22 -6.50 16.37 -31.15
N LEU A 23 -6.10 17.28 -30.25
CA LEU A 23 -6.72 18.59 -30.13
C LEU A 23 -6.27 19.48 -31.28
N HIS A 24 -7.25 19.94 -32.05
CA HIS A 24 -7.05 20.95 -33.07
C HIS A 24 -7.59 22.26 -32.52
N ILE A 25 -6.69 23.21 -32.28
CA ILE A 25 -7.07 24.57 -31.92
C ILE A 25 -7.35 25.28 -33.23
N SER A 26 -8.52 25.90 -33.33
CA SER A 26 -9.05 26.56 -34.53
C SER A 26 -8.00 27.45 -35.22
N LYS A 27 -7.97 27.41 -36.55
CA LYS A 27 -6.85 27.93 -37.37
C LYS A 27 -6.90 29.43 -37.66
N SER A 28 -7.97 30.13 -37.26
CA SER A 28 -8.16 31.56 -37.53
C SER A 28 -8.87 32.22 -36.35
N PHE A 29 -8.23 33.24 -35.79
CA PHE A 29 -8.80 34.13 -34.76
C PHE A 29 -8.97 35.50 -35.40
N SER A 30 -10.19 36.00 -35.44
CA SER A 30 -10.50 37.29 -36.08
C SER A 30 -10.80 38.37 -35.05
N CYS A 31 -11.19 37.96 -33.84
CA CYS A 31 -11.49 38.84 -32.71
C CYS A 31 -10.73 38.38 -31.45
N PRO A 32 -10.39 39.29 -30.52
CA PRO A 32 -9.73 38.94 -29.26
C PRO A 32 -10.57 37.97 -28.41
N GLU A 33 -11.90 38.04 -28.50
CA GLU A 33 -12.81 37.12 -27.83
C GLU A 33 -12.64 35.67 -28.32
N ASP A 34 -12.30 35.47 -29.60
CA ASP A 34 -12.03 34.14 -30.17
C ASP A 34 -10.78 33.51 -29.53
N VAL A 35 -9.80 34.34 -29.17
CA VAL A 35 -8.57 33.91 -28.52
C VAL A 35 -8.85 33.45 -27.10
N ASP A 36 -9.66 34.21 -26.36
CA ASP A 36 -10.06 33.86 -24.99
C ASP A 36 -10.90 32.58 -24.95
N LEU A 37 -11.83 32.41 -25.89
CA LEU A 37 -12.62 31.19 -26.04
C LEU A 37 -11.73 29.98 -26.39
N ALA A 38 -10.74 30.15 -27.24
CA ALA A 38 -9.79 29.10 -27.57
C ALA A 38 -8.88 28.73 -26.38
N ALA A 39 -8.48 29.72 -25.58
CA ALA A 39 -7.69 29.50 -24.36
C ALA A 39 -8.50 28.76 -23.29
N GLN A 40 -9.78 29.10 -23.10
CA GLN A 40 -10.68 28.38 -22.21
C GLN A 40 -10.88 26.93 -22.68
N HIS A 41 -11.17 26.74 -23.98
CA HIS A 41 -11.34 25.42 -24.57
C HIS A 41 -10.08 24.55 -24.40
N LEU A 42 -8.88 25.10 -24.61
CA LEU A 42 -7.62 24.39 -24.34
C LEU A 42 -7.53 23.97 -22.87
N THR A 43 -7.77 24.90 -21.95
CA THR A 43 -7.67 24.67 -20.51
C THR A 43 -8.61 23.55 -20.05
N ASP A 44 -9.86 23.59 -20.52
CA ASP A 44 -10.87 22.57 -20.21
C ASP A 44 -10.47 21.19 -20.74
N LYS A 45 -9.93 21.13 -21.96
CA LYS A 45 -9.48 19.88 -22.56
C LYS A 45 -8.25 19.31 -21.86
N VAL A 46 -7.29 20.16 -21.47
CA VAL A 46 -6.13 19.75 -20.66
C VAL A 46 -6.60 19.20 -19.32
N GLN A 47 -7.50 19.90 -18.63
CA GLN A 47 -8.02 19.47 -17.35
C GLN A 47 -8.80 18.15 -17.45
N THR A 48 -9.59 17.99 -18.51
CA THR A 48 -10.35 16.76 -18.78
C THR A 48 -9.43 15.59 -19.10
N ALA A 49 -8.42 15.79 -19.97
CA ALA A 49 -7.45 14.78 -20.33
C ALA A 49 -6.59 14.36 -19.12
N TYR A 50 -6.17 15.32 -18.31
CA TYR A 50 -5.45 15.07 -17.07
C TYR A 50 -6.29 14.26 -16.09
N SER A 51 -7.54 14.66 -15.87
CA SER A 51 -8.45 13.96 -14.96
C SER A 51 -8.73 12.52 -15.42
N ALA A 52 -8.91 12.30 -16.74
CA ALA A 52 -9.11 10.98 -17.31
C ALA A 52 -7.86 10.08 -17.25
N ALA A 53 -6.67 10.67 -17.34
CA ALA A 53 -5.40 9.95 -17.26
C ALA A 53 -4.89 9.75 -15.82
N THR A 54 -5.52 10.40 -14.84
CA THR A 54 -5.13 10.32 -13.43
C THR A 54 -5.97 9.27 -12.72
N THR A 55 -5.34 8.18 -12.31
CA THR A 55 -5.95 7.24 -11.36
C THR A 55 -5.56 7.65 -9.94
N SER A 56 -6.55 8.02 -9.13
CA SER A 56 -6.34 8.24 -7.69
C SER A 56 -6.35 6.91 -6.97
N PHE A 57 -5.27 6.61 -6.24
CA PHE A 57 -5.27 5.49 -5.32
C PHE A 57 -5.75 5.99 -3.95
N PRO A 58 -6.71 5.29 -3.32
CA PRO A 58 -7.06 5.61 -1.94
C PRO A 58 -5.78 5.58 -1.11
N ALA A 59 -5.69 6.52 -0.17
CA ALA A 59 -4.59 6.57 0.78
C ALA A 59 -4.34 5.15 1.30
N LEU A 60 -3.12 4.63 1.09
CA LEU A 60 -2.77 3.30 1.55
C LEU A 60 -2.98 3.31 3.07
N THR A 61 -4.08 2.75 3.54
CA THR A 61 -4.35 2.49 4.94
C THR A 61 -3.36 1.41 5.32
N GLY A 62 -2.15 1.83 5.71
CA GLY A 62 -1.00 0.94 5.81
C GLY A 62 -1.33 -0.22 6.72
N ARG A 63 -1.66 -1.37 6.11
CA ARG A 63 -1.98 -2.68 6.71
C ARG A 63 -2.29 -2.64 8.21
N ARG A 64 -3.21 -1.79 8.65
CA ARG A 64 -3.89 -2.04 9.89
C ARG A 64 -4.90 -3.07 9.46
N TRP A 65 -4.62 -4.33 9.77
CA TRP A 65 -5.61 -5.40 9.74
C TRP A 65 -6.93 -4.79 10.16
N ASP A 66 -7.95 -4.86 9.30
CA ASP A 66 -9.29 -4.38 9.62
C ASP A 66 -9.79 -5.22 10.78
N LEU A 67 -9.43 -4.75 11.98
CA LEU A 67 -9.59 -5.52 13.18
C LEU A 67 -11.09 -5.58 13.45
N PRO A 68 -11.65 -6.78 13.71
CA PRO A 68 -13.07 -6.92 13.99
C PRO A 68 -13.59 -5.88 15.00
N PRO A 69 -14.78 -5.29 14.80
CA PRO A 69 -15.31 -4.23 15.65
C PRO A 69 -15.30 -4.58 17.14
N HIS A 70 -15.59 -5.84 17.48
CA HIS A 70 -15.56 -6.33 18.85
C HIS A 70 -14.17 -6.22 19.50
N LEU A 71 -13.09 -6.51 18.77
CA LEU A 71 -11.72 -6.34 19.28
C LEU A 71 -11.37 -4.87 19.46
N GLN A 72 -11.83 -3.99 18.56
CA GLN A 72 -11.62 -2.55 18.69
C GLN A 72 -12.23 -2.02 19.99
N LEU A 73 -13.44 -2.45 20.33
CA LEU A 73 -14.11 -2.10 21.60
C LEU A 73 -13.30 -2.57 22.82
N VAL A 74 -12.76 -3.78 22.79
CA VAL A 74 -11.92 -4.31 23.89
C VAL A 74 -10.60 -3.53 24.00
N PHE A 75 -9.97 -3.16 22.88
CA PHE A 75 -8.80 -2.27 22.87
C PHE A 75 -9.10 -0.92 23.51
N GLN A 76 -10.23 -0.30 23.16
CA GLN A 76 -10.65 0.97 23.77
C GLN A 76 -10.91 0.83 25.27
N LYS A 77 -11.62 -0.23 25.70
CA LYS A 77 -11.86 -0.54 27.11
C LYS A 77 -10.54 -0.68 27.88
N LYS A 78 -9.58 -1.42 27.33
CA LYS A 78 -8.24 -1.58 27.93
C LYS A 78 -7.52 -0.23 28.04
N SER A 79 -7.55 0.60 27.00
CA SER A 79 -6.94 1.94 27.04
C SER A 79 -7.59 2.85 28.08
N ASN A 80 -8.92 2.79 28.23
CA ASN A 80 -9.65 3.53 29.25
C ASN A 80 -9.28 3.06 30.67
N LEU A 81 -9.19 1.75 30.91
CA LEU A 81 -8.73 1.19 32.18
C LEU A 81 -7.28 1.57 32.49
N GLN A 82 -6.41 1.62 31.48
CA GLN A 82 -5.03 2.05 31.64
C GLN A 82 -4.93 3.53 32.05
N LYS A 83 -5.71 4.41 31.41
CA LYS A 83 -5.82 5.83 31.80
C LYS A 83 -6.36 5.99 33.21
N LEU A 84 -7.41 5.23 33.56
CA LEU A 84 -8.03 5.27 34.88
C LEU A 84 -7.06 4.77 35.98
N TRP A 85 -6.33 3.68 35.72
CA TRP A 85 -5.32 3.17 36.65
C TRP A 85 -4.15 4.15 36.81
N ALA A 86 -3.70 4.81 35.74
CA ALA A 86 -2.64 5.80 35.82
C ALA A 86 -3.01 6.97 36.75
N ARG A 87 -4.29 7.38 36.74
CA ARG A 87 -4.83 8.47 37.59
C ARG A 87 -5.09 8.04 39.03
N THR A 88 -5.70 6.88 39.22
CA THR A 88 -6.22 6.45 40.53
C THR A 88 -5.28 5.54 41.30
N ARG A 89 -4.39 4.83 40.60
CA ARG A 89 -3.55 3.73 41.11
C ARG A 89 -4.33 2.64 41.86
N CYS A 90 -5.64 2.54 41.65
CA CYS A 90 -6.48 1.57 42.34
C CYS A 90 -6.18 0.12 41.93
N PRO A 91 -5.95 -0.81 42.88
CA PRO A 91 -5.69 -2.23 42.59
C PRO A 91 -6.84 -2.95 41.88
N ARG A 92 -8.11 -2.57 42.14
CA ARG A 92 -9.28 -3.15 41.45
C ARG A 92 -9.22 -2.89 39.95
N ILE A 93 -8.97 -1.65 39.55
CA ILE A 93 -8.81 -1.26 38.14
C ILE A 93 -7.62 -1.98 37.49
N LYS A 94 -6.53 -2.20 38.24
CA LYS A 94 -5.40 -2.98 37.74
C LYS A 94 -5.78 -4.45 37.45
N ARG A 95 -6.60 -5.07 38.30
CA ARG A 95 -7.13 -6.43 38.05
C ARG A 95 -7.97 -6.49 36.79
N ASP A 96 -8.88 -5.53 36.61
CA ASP A 96 -9.74 -5.47 35.43
C ASP A 96 -8.95 -5.19 34.15
N LEU A 97 -7.92 -4.34 34.23
CA LEU A 97 -6.97 -4.10 33.14
C LEU A 97 -6.25 -5.40 32.75
N ASN A 98 -5.72 -6.13 33.73
CA ASN A 98 -5.02 -7.39 33.45
C ASN A 98 -5.95 -8.44 32.85
N ARG A 99 -7.18 -8.56 33.36
CA ARG A 99 -8.21 -9.47 32.81
C ARG A 99 -8.53 -9.12 31.35
N THR A 100 -8.88 -7.87 31.08
CA THR A 100 -9.17 -7.40 29.71
C THR A 100 -7.97 -7.54 28.78
N ALA A 101 -6.75 -7.38 29.28
CA ALA A 101 -5.54 -7.60 28.50
C ALA A 101 -5.33 -9.09 28.15
N GLN A 102 -5.69 -10.00 29.03
CA GLN A 102 -5.62 -11.45 28.77
C GLN A 102 -6.71 -11.90 27.78
N GLU A 103 -7.95 -11.48 27.99
CA GLU A 103 -9.07 -11.72 27.06
C GLU A 103 -8.71 -11.22 25.64
N LEU A 104 -8.14 -10.01 25.55
CA LEU A 104 -7.72 -9.44 24.28
C LEU A 104 -6.59 -10.25 23.62
N ARG A 105 -5.61 -10.74 24.39
CA ARG A 105 -4.53 -11.58 23.86
C ARG A 105 -5.10 -12.87 23.25
N GLN A 106 -6.02 -13.53 23.97
CA GLN A 106 -6.67 -14.74 23.48
C GLN A 106 -7.49 -14.47 22.22
N ALA A 107 -8.32 -13.43 22.23
CA ALA A 107 -9.17 -13.11 21.09
C ALA A 107 -8.37 -12.68 19.83
N VAL A 108 -7.25 -11.97 20.02
CA VAL A 108 -6.33 -11.66 18.91
C VAL A 108 -5.61 -12.92 18.43
N TRP A 109 -5.23 -13.83 19.33
CA TRP A 109 -4.60 -15.09 18.97
C TRP A 109 -5.53 -15.96 18.12
N THR A 110 -6.77 -16.15 18.56
CA THR A 110 -7.77 -16.94 17.83
C THR A 110 -8.11 -16.30 16.49
N PHE A 111 -8.30 -14.98 16.44
CA PHE A 111 -8.57 -14.26 15.19
C PHE A 111 -7.42 -14.44 14.20
N ARG A 112 -6.17 -14.21 14.63
CA ARG A 112 -5.00 -14.38 13.76
C ARG A 112 -4.79 -15.83 13.35
N GLY A 113 -5.11 -16.79 14.21
CA GLY A 113 -5.08 -18.22 13.92
C GLY A 113 -6.06 -18.57 12.81
N ALA A 114 -7.34 -18.20 12.97
CA ALA A 114 -8.38 -18.44 11.99
C ALA A 114 -8.06 -17.78 10.63
N THR A 115 -7.67 -16.49 10.62
CA THR A 115 -7.26 -15.83 9.37
C THR A 115 -6.04 -16.50 8.73
N TRP A 116 -5.13 -17.06 9.54
CA TRP A 116 -3.97 -17.77 9.02
C TRP A 116 -4.34 -19.14 8.44
N GLU A 117 -5.23 -19.89 9.10
CA GLU A 117 -5.78 -21.14 8.60
C GLU A 117 -6.50 -20.93 7.27
N GLU A 118 -7.38 -19.92 7.17
CA GLU A 118 -8.05 -19.53 5.92
C GLU A 118 -7.03 -19.23 4.81
N THR A 119 -5.95 -18.49 5.12
CA THR A 119 -4.92 -18.19 4.11
C THR A 119 -4.12 -19.41 3.68
N ILE A 120 -3.98 -20.42 4.55
CA ILE A 120 -3.35 -21.69 4.20
C ILE A 120 -4.29 -22.50 3.31
N GLU A 121 -5.57 -22.60 3.65
CA GLU A 121 -6.58 -23.31 2.87
C GLU A 121 -6.75 -22.70 1.47
N GLU A 122 -6.84 -21.38 1.38
CA GLU A 122 -6.88 -20.67 0.10
C GLU A 122 -5.61 -20.90 -0.73
N ALA A 123 -4.44 -20.84 -0.09
CA ALA A 123 -3.17 -21.08 -0.79
C ALA A 123 -2.96 -22.55 -1.17
N ALA A 124 -3.54 -23.50 -0.44
CA ALA A 124 -3.46 -24.92 -0.71
C ALA A 124 -4.29 -25.35 -1.92
N ALA A 125 -5.24 -24.52 -2.36
CA ALA A 125 -6.05 -24.77 -3.55
C ALA A 125 -5.22 -24.79 -4.86
N ASP A 126 -4.08 -24.09 -4.92
CA ASP A 126 -3.16 -24.09 -6.07
C ASP A 126 -1.69 -24.25 -5.61
N TRP A 127 -0.95 -25.14 -6.28
CA TRP A 127 0.48 -25.32 -6.07
C TRP A 127 1.28 -24.00 -6.19
N LYS A 128 0.89 -23.12 -7.13
CA LYS A 128 1.59 -21.83 -7.32
C LYS A 128 1.37 -20.88 -6.15
N SER A 129 0.14 -20.79 -5.62
CA SER A 129 -0.16 -19.97 -4.44
C SER A 129 0.54 -20.50 -3.19
N LEU A 130 0.57 -21.82 -3.00
CA LEU A 130 1.30 -22.45 -1.91
C LEU A 130 2.81 -22.15 -1.99
N HIS A 131 3.42 -22.32 -3.17
CA HIS A 131 4.83 -22.00 -3.38
C HIS A 131 5.12 -20.51 -3.13
N LEU A 132 4.25 -19.60 -3.56
CA LEU A 132 4.38 -18.16 -3.27
C LEU A 132 4.30 -17.87 -1.76
N LEU A 133 3.38 -18.54 -1.04
CA LEU A 133 3.24 -18.41 0.41
C LEU A 133 4.51 -18.88 1.12
N CYS A 134 5.02 -20.08 0.79
CA CYS A 134 6.27 -20.62 1.32
C CYS A 134 7.46 -19.68 1.05
N ARG A 135 7.54 -19.11 -0.16
CA ARG A 135 8.60 -18.15 -0.51
C ARG A 135 8.51 -16.86 0.29
N ARG A 136 7.29 -16.34 0.54
CA ARG A 136 7.08 -15.15 1.39
C ARG A 136 7.47 -15.42 2.85
N LEU A 137 7.13 -16.60 3.38
CA LEU A 137 7.44 -17.00 4.75
C LEU A 137 8.94 -17.19 4.99
N THR A 138 9.60 -17.89 4.08
CA THR A 138 11.05 -18.13 4.15
C THR A 138 11.89 -16.88 3.92
N ARG A 139 11.28 -15.80 3.37
CA ARG A 139 11.98 -14.58 2.93
C ARG A 139 13.20 -14.89 2.06
N ALA A 140 13.17 -16.02 1.36
CA ALA A 140 14.31 -16.50 0.60
C ALA A 140 14.68 -15.43 -0.46
N PRO A 141 15.93 -14.96 -0.48
CA PRO A 141 16.35 -13.97 -1.47
C PRO A 141 16.12 -14.55 -2.87
N ALA A 142 15.75 -13.68 -3.83
CA ALA A 142 15.58 -14.12 -5.20
C ALA A 142 16.89 -14.78 -5.68
N PRO A 143 16.82 -15.93 -6.38
CA PRO A 143 18.00 -16.60 -6.88
C PRO A 143 18.79 -15.61 -7.75
N VAL A 144 20.02 -15.34 -7.34
CA VAL A 144 20.91 -14.42 -8.04
C VAL A 144 21.40 -15.13 -9.30
N ARG A 145 21.03 -14.64 -10.48
CA ARG A 145 21.63 -15.13 -11.74
C ARG A 145 23.14 -14.85 -11.72
N PRO A 146 24.00 -15.87 -11.89
CA PRO A 146 25.44 -15.65 -11.92
C PRO A 146 25.84 -14.79 -13.12
N LEU A 147 26.82 -13.90 -12.93
CA LEU A 147 27.51 -13.27 -14.05
C LEU A 147 28.64 -14.18 -14.51
N PHE A 148 28.86 -14.21 -15.82
CA PHE A 148 29.99 -14.90 -16.42
C PHE A 148 31.15 -13.92 -16.51
N GLY A 149 32.26 -14.24 -15.85
CA GLY A 149 33.50 -13.51 -16.03
C GLY A 149 34.12 -13.78 -17.40
N ARG A 150 35.13 -12.98 -17.77
CA ARG A 150 35.91 -13.13 -19.01
C ARG A 150 36.54 -14.52 -19.19
N THR A 151 36.74 -15.23 -18.08
CA THR A 151 37.27 -16.61 -18.00
C THR A 151 36.17 -17.69 -18.00
N GLY A 152 34.90 -17.34 -18.24
CA GLY A 152 33.78 -18.29 -18.19
C GLY A 152 33.37 -18.75 -16.78
N THR A 153 34.01 -18.23 -15.73
CA THR A 153 33.73 -18.61 -14.33
C THR A 153 32.44 -17.95 -13.82
N ARG A 154 31.58 -18.72 -13.16
CA ARG A 154 30.31 -18.23 -12.58
C ARG A 154 30.56 -17.44 -11.29
N ARG A 155 30.12 -16.17 -11.24
CA ARG A 155 30.27 -15.30 -10.07
C ARG A 155 28.92 -14.95 -9.47
N TYR A 156 28.72 -15.30 -8.18
CA TYR A 156 27.45 -15.15 -7.45
C TYR A 156 27.45 -13.98 -6.45
N ALA A 157 28.59 -13.69 -5.81
CA ALA A 157 28.71 -12.65 -4.79
C ALA A 157 28.80 -11.25 -5.41
N GLY A 158 28.18 -10.24 -4.77
CA GLY A 158 28.13 -8.87 -5.28
C GLY A 158 29.51 -8.24 -5.54
N LYS A 159 30.49 -8.50 -4.67
CA LYS A 159 31.88 -8.04 -4.84
C LYS A 159 32.48 -8.53 -6.16
N ASN A 160 32.37 -9.83 -6.42
CA ASN A 160 32.96 -10.47 -7.60
C ASN A 160 32.26 -10.02 -8.90
N ARG A 161 31.00 -9.57 -8.84
CA ARG A 161 30.24 -9.03 -9.97
C ARG A 161 30.70 -7.63 -10.39
N ALA A 162 31.13 -6.80 -9.43
CA ALA A 162 31.63 -5.45 -9.71
C ALA A 162 32.90 -5.50 -10.56
N GLU A 163 33.82 -6.42 -10.24
CA GLU A 163 35.05 -6.69 -11.00
C GLU A 163 34.81 -7.24 -12.42
N THR A 164 33.57 -7.61 -12.77
CA THR A 164 33.24 -8.14 -14.11
C THR A 164 32.81 -7.02 -15.08
N LEU A 165 32.55 -5.81 -14.57
CA LEU A 165 32.11 -4.65 -15.35
C LEU A 165 33.22 -3.61 -15.57
N GLU A 166 34.42 -3.83 -15.03
CA GLU A 166 35.67 -3.12 -15.35
C GLU A 166 36.40 -3.80 -16.52
#